data_AF-M1DRX8-F1
#
_entry.id   AF-M1DRX8-F1
#
_cell.length_a   1.000
_cell.length_b   1.000
_cell.length_c   1.000
_cell.angle_alpha   90.00
_cell.angle_beta   90.00
_cell.angle_gamma   90.00
#
_symmetry.space_group_name_H-M   'P 1'
#
loop_
_entity.id
_entity.type
_entity.pdbx_description
1 polymer ?
#
loop_
_entity_poly.entity_id
_entity_poly.type
_entity_poly.pdbx_seq_one_letter_code
_entity_poly.pdbx_strand_id
1 'polypeptide(L)'
;MFDFDVNGGKNGNPPDLATIFFETRKKDNKLVEPEAIEKHAQLEEMVQADPSVPTREIVEKCCETQTCSHIFGFGGGVKAKDLKGGTSSKAELLYALRSTREDIKSLNEENKSLNEENKSLTKRLSTL
;
A
#
# COMPACT_ATOMS: atom_id res chain seq x y z
N MET A 1 11.84 13.55 -23.14
CA MET A 1 12.35 13.22 -21.80
C MET A 1 11.98 14.40 -20.93
N PHE A 2 10.93 14.29 -20.11
CA PHE A 2 10.55 15.36 -19.20
C PHE A 2 11.09 14.98 -17.82
N ASP A 3 12.14 15.69 -17.37
CA ASP A 3 12.70 15.55 -16.04
C ASP A 3 11.74 16.22 -15.04
N PHE A 4 10.90 15.41 -14.40
CA PHE A 4 10.13 15.87 -13.26
C PHE A 4 11.04 15.74 -12.04
N ASP A 5 11.55 16.87 -11.54
CA ASP A 5 12.24 16.89 -10.26
C ASP A 5 11.19 16.67 -9.17
N VAL A 6 11.07 15.42 -8.73
CA VAL A 6 10.17 15.01 -7.65
C VAL A 6 10.60 15.63 -6.31
N ASN A 7 11.77 16.29 -6.25
CA ASN A 7 12.35 16.88 -5.04
C ASN A 7 12.13 18.40 -4.87
N GLY A 8 11.20 19.02 -5.59
CA GLY A 8 10.70 20.32 -5.13
C GLY A 8 10.20 21.23 -6.23
N GLY A 9 8.90 21.56 -6.15
CA GLY A 9 8.45 22.83 -6.68
C GLY A 9 9.26 23.99 -6.07
N LYS A 10 9.15 25.19 -6.65
CA LYS A 10 9.85 26.43 -6.25
C LYS A 10 9.93 26.72 -4.74
N ASN A 11 9.08 26.09 -3.92
CA ASN A 11 8.90 26.34 -2.49
C ASN A 11 9.33 25.16 -1.59
N GLY A 12 9.95 24.10 -2.11
CA GLY A 12 10.39 22.94 -1.32
C GLY A 12 9.27 21.97 -0.89
N ASN A 13 8.02 22.21 -1.32
CA ASN A 13 6.93 21.25 -1.20
C ASN A 13 6.77 20.49 -2.52
N PRO A 14 6.67 19.15 -2.48
CA PRO A 14 6.34 18.38 -3.66
C PRO A 14 4.91 18.74 -4.13
N PRO A 15 4.68 18.94 -5.43
CA PRO A 15 3.34 19.17 -5.96
C PRO A 15 2.44 17.97 -5.68
N ASP A 16 1.14 18.21 -5.51
CA ASP A 16 0.16 17.14 -5.30
C ASP A 16 -0.02 16.28 -6.56
N LEU A 17 -0.63 15.11 -6.39
CA LEU A 17 -0.80 14.13 -7.46
C LEU A 17 -1.64 14.64 -8.64
N ALA A 18 -2.67 15.46 -8.37
CA ALA A 18 -3.52 16.02 -9.42
C ALA A 18 -2.73 17.03 -10.28
N THR A 19 -1.93 17.87 -9.63
CA THR A 19 -1.00 18.81 -10.26
C THR A 19 0.03 18.07 -11.12
N ILE A 20 0.65 17.00 -10.61
CA ILE A 20 1.59 16.18 -11.37
C ILE A 20 0.90 15.56 -12.60
N PHE A 21 -0.32 15.05 -12.41
CA PHE A 21 -1.09 14.46 -13.50
C PHE A 21 -1.42 15.49 -14.59
N PHE A 22 -1.86 16.68 -14.22
CA PHE A 22 -2.12 17.78 -15.14
C PHE A 22 -0.88 18.15 -15.96
N GLU A 23 0.24 18.38 -15.27
CA GLU A 23 1.49 18.82 -15.89
C GLU A 23 2.06 17.80 -16.87
N THR A 24 1.87 16.51 -16.61
CA THR A 24 2.38 15.42 -17.46
C THR A 24 1.48 15.12 -18.66
N ARG A 25 0.20 15.50 -18.62
CA ARG A 25 -0.80 15.18 -19.65
C ARG A 25 -1.31 16.40 -20.44
N LYS A 26 -1.00 17.63 -20.00
CA LYS A 26 -1.43 18.84 -20.69
C LYS A 26 -0.80 18.97 -22.09
N LYS A 27 -1.61 19.40 -23.05
CA LYS A 27 -1.20 19.90 -24.37
C LYS A 27 -1.68 21.34 -24.46
N ASP A 28 -0.80 22.28 -24.77
CA ASP A 28 -1.11 23.72 -24.83
C ASP A 28 -1.80 24.26 -23.55
N ASN A 29 -1.30 23.79 -22.39
CA ASN A 29 -1.84 24.11 -21.05
C ASN A 29 -3.27 23.61 -20.77
N LYS A 30 -3.76 22.61 -21.51
CA LYS A 30 -5.08 22.01 -21.30
C LYS A 30 -5.04 20.50 -21.41
N LEU A 31 -5.94 19.80 -20.73
CA LEU A 31 -6.18 18.38 -20.96
C LEU A 31 -7.09 18.23 -22.17
N VAL A 32 -6.68 17.41 -23.13
CA VAL A 32 -7.39 17.24 -24.42
C VAL A 32 -8.07 15.87 -24.52
N GLU A 33 -7.55 14.87 -23.82
CA GLU A 33 -8.10 13.52 -23.82
C GLU A 33 -9.22 13.41 -22.77
N PRO A 34 -10.45 12.96 -23.14
CA PRO A 34 -11.58 12.85 -22.22
C PRO A 34 -11.27 12.00 -20.99
N GLU A 35 -10.55 10.89 -21.19
CA GLU A 35 -10.10 10.01 -20.12
C GLU A 35 -9.16 10.73 -19.14
N ALA A 36 -8.28 11.61 -19.64
CA ALA A 36 -7.41 12.41 -18.79
C ALA A 36 -8.20 13.48 -18.03
N ILE A 37 -9.19 14.10 -18.66
CA ILE A 37 -10.06 15.09 -18.00
C ILE A 37 -10.81 14.44 -16.83
N GLU A 38 -11.41 13.27 -17.06
CA GLU A 38 -12.14 12.54 -16.03
C GLU A 38 -11.23 12.10 -14.88
N LYS A 39 -10.07 11.52 -15.19
CA LYS A 39 -9.09 11.10 -14.16
C LYS A 39 -8.56 12.27 -13.36
N HIS A 40 -8.31 13.42 -13.98
CA HIS A 40 -7.88 14.62 -13.28
C HIS A 40 -8.94 15.10 -12.29
N ALA A 41 -10.22 15.13 -12.70
CA ALA A 41 -11.31 15.55 -11.82
C ALA A 41 -11.46 14.63 -10.59
N GLN A 42 -11.34 13.30 -10.79
CA GLN A 42 -11.36 12.34 -9.69
C GLN A 42 -10.19 12.53 -8.72
N LEU A 43 -8.98 12.80 -9.25
CA LEU A 43 -7.80 13.08 -8.42
C LEU A 43 -7.95 14.37 -7.63
N GLU A 44 -8.46 15.44 -8.25
CA GLU A 44 -8.75 16.70 -7.55
C GLU A 44 -9.78 16.47 -6.43
N GLU A 45 -10.87 15.74 -6.70
CA GLU A 45 -11.90 15.44 -5.71
C GLU A 45 -11.32 14.70 -4.50
N MET A 46 -10.52 13.65 -4.73
CA MET A 46 -9.94 12.85 -3.64
C MET A 46 -8.91 13.62 -2.81
N VAL A 47 -8.06 14.43 -3.46
CA VAL A 47 -7.06 15.26 -2.76
C VAL A 47 -7.75 16.37 -1.93
N GLN A 48 -8.85 16.93 -2.43
CA GLN A 48 -9.62 17.96 -1.70
C GLN A 48 -10.47 17.36 -0.57
N ALA A 49 -11.03 16.17 -0.76
CA ALA A 49 -11.89 15.53 0.23
C ALA A 49 -11.13 15.13 1.50
N ASP A 50 -9.92 14.56 1.34
CA ASP A 50 -9.06 14.21 2.47
C ASP A 50 -7.58 14.25 2.09
N PRO A 51 -6.88 15.36 2.39
CA PRO A 51 -5.46 15.50 2.09
C PRO A 51 -4.55 14.60 2.95
N SER A 52 -5.09 13.91 3.96
CA SER A 52 -4.36 12.92 4.76
C SER A 52 -4.34 11.52 4.13
N VAL A 53 -5.18 11.26 3.12
CA VAL A 53 -5.22 9.96 2.43
C VAL A 53 -3.89 9.74 1.71
N PRO A 54 -3.24 8.58 1.93
CA PRO A 54 -1.99 8.27 1.26
C PRO A 54 -2.15 8.27 -0.27
N THR A 55 -1.20 8.89 -0.97
CA THR A 55 -1.18 8.98 -2.44
C THR A 55 -1.38 7.63 -3.13
N ARG A 56 -0.88 6.53 -2.54
CA ARG A 56 -1.07 5.16 -3.06
C ARG A 56 -2.55 4.76 -3.16
N GLU A 57 -3.37 5.15 -2.18
CA GLU A 57 -4.78 4.75 -2.10
C GLU A 57 -5.62 5.55 -3.09
N ILE A 58 -5.24 6.81 -3.32
CA ILE A 58 -5.82 7.66 -4.38
C ILE A 58 -5.49 7.07 -5.76
N VAL A 59 -4.23 6.70 -6.00
CA VAL A 59 -3.80 6.08 -7.27
C VAL A 59 -4.53 4.75 -7.51
N GLU A 60 -4.64 3.88 -6.51
CA GLU A 60 -5.30 2.57 -6.65
C GLU A 60 -6.79 2.69 -6.99
N LYS A 61 -7.47 3.72 -6.47
CA LYS A 61 -8.88 3.98 -6.77
C LYS A 61 -9.11 4.59 -8.16
N CYS A 62 -8.27 5.54 -8.59
CA CYS A 62 -8.41 6.23 -9.87
C CYS A 62 -7.79 5.48 -11.05
N CYS A 63 -6.79 4.65 -10.77
CA CYS A 63 -6.05 3.87 -11.74
C CYS A 63 -6.01 2.43 -11.23
N GLU A 64 -6.91 1.60 -11.76
CA GLU A 64 -7.04 0.17 -11.49
C GLU A 64 -5.70 -0.50 -11.16
N THR A 65 -5.70 -1.47 -10.22
CA THR A 65 -4.56 -2.26 -9.73
C THR A 65 -3.30 -2.18 -10.60
N GLN A 66 -2.45 -1.19 -10.34
CA GLN A 66 -1.25 -1.02 -11.15
C GLN A 66 -0.18 -2.03 -10.74
N THR A 67 0.46 -2.66 -11.72
CA THR A 67 1.61 -3.51 -11.46
C THR A 67 2.75 -2.64 -10.88
N CYS A 68 3.32 -3.07 -9.75
CA CYS A 68 4.36 -2.40 -8.95
C CYS A 68 5.62 -1.92 -9.72
N SER A 69 5.71 -2.12 -11.04
CA SER A 69 6.77 -1.63 -11.91
C SER A 69 6.56 -0.21 -12.45
N HIS A 70 5.32 0.28 -12.49
CA HIS A 70 5.00 1.60 -13.04
C HIS A 70 3.87 2.23 -12.24
N ILE A 71 4.18 3.19 -11.38
CA ILE A 71 3.18 3.88 -10.56
C ILE A 71 2.88 5.21 -11.24
N PHE A 72 1.62 5.37 -11.59
CA PHE A 72 1.07 6.57 -12.22
C PHE A 72 1.43 7.83 -11.45
N GLY A 73 1.89 8.86 -12.15
CA GLY A 73 2.32 10.13 -11.56
C GLY A 73 3.75 10.13 -11.01
N PHE A 74 4.43 8.98 -10.95
CA PHE A 74 5.85 8.93 -10.62
C PHE A 74 6.68 8.61 -11.88
N GLY A 75 7.67 9.46 -12.18
CA GLY A 75 8.62 9.19 -13.27
C GLY A 75 9.32 7.85 -13.08
N GLY A 76 9.91 7.29 -14.15
CA GLY A 76 10.54 5.96 -14.16
C GLY A 76 11.69 5.71 -13.18
N GLY A 77 12.02 6.68 -12.32
CA GLY A 77 13.00 6.58 -11.24
C GLY A 77 12.44 6.17 -9.88
N VAL A 78 11.12 6.26 -9.66
CA VAL A 78 10.51 5.89 -8.37
C VAL A 78 10.23 4.40 -8.34
N LYS A 79 10.92 3.71 -7.44
CA LYS A 79 10.82 2.27 -7.25
C LYS A 79 9.87 2.01 -6.09
N ALA A 80 9.24 0.83 -6.04
CA ALA A 80 8.35 0.44 -4.93
C ALA A 80 8.97 0.58 -3.52
N LYS A 81 10.31 0.63 -3.42
CA LYS A 81 11.06 0.91 -2.18
C LYS A 81 10.92 2.35 -1.68
N ASP A 82 10.69 3.31 -2.58
CA ASP A 82 10.63 4.74 -2.29
C ASP A 82 9.22 5.15 -1.79
N LEU A 83 8.24 4.25 -1.91
CA LEU A 83 6.85 4.43 -1.49
C LEU A 83 6.49 3.68 -0.19
N LYS A 84 7.44 2.91 0.34
CA LYS A 84 7.25 2.19 1.60
C LYS A 84 7.81 3.03 2.74
N GLY A 85 6.92 3.53 3.60
CA GLY A 85 7.31 4.02 4.92
C GLY A 85 8.15 2.98 5.66
N GLY A 86 9.08 3.47 6.49
CA GLY A 86 10.03 2.73 7.34
C GLY A 86 10.16 1.23 7.03
N THR A 87 11.05 0.86 6.11
CA THR A 87 11.32 -0.55 5.84
C THR A 87 12.03 -1.18 7.03
N SER A 88 11.36 -2.11 7.69
CA SER A 88 12.01 -2.96 8.69
C SER A 88 13.23 -3.65 8.06
N SER A 89 14.34 -3.65 8.79
CA SER A 89 15.60 -4.21 8.29
C SER A 89 15.47 -5.71 8.05
N LYS A 90 16.31 -6.25 7.16
CA LYS A 90 16.37 -7.71 6.92
C LYS A 90 16.54 -8.52 8.22
N ALA A 91 17.27 -7.98 9.19
CA ALA A 91 17.51 -8.63 10.48
C ALA A 91 16.24 -8.65 11.35
N GLU A 92 15.51 -7.55 11.42
CA GLU A 92 14.23 -7.46 12.15
C GLU A 92 13.18 -8.39 11.54
N LEU A 93 13.10 -8.47 10.21
CA LEU A 93 12.21 -9.40 9.52
C LEU A 93 12.55 -10.87 9.82
N LEU A 94 13.84 -11.21 9.86
CA LEU A 94 14.28 -12.56 10.21
C LEU A 94 14.00 -12.90 11.68
N TYR A 95 14.16 -11.92 12.58
CA TYR A 95 13.81 -12.08 13.98
C TYR A 95 12.31 -12.32 14.16
N ALA A 96 11.48 -11.46 13.56
CA ALA A 96 10.03 -11.60 13.59
C ALA A 96 9.60 -12.98 13.06
N LEU A 97 10.11 -13.39 11.90
CA LEU A 97 9.78 -14.68 11.29
C LEU A 97 10.12 -15.87 12.20
N ARG A 98 11.27 -15.82 12.90
CA ARG A 98 11.67 -16.89 13.85
C ARG A 98 10.75 -16.90 15.06
N SER A 99 10.48 -15.73 15.64
CA SER A 99 9.56 -15.59 16.78
C SER A 99 8.19 -16.17 16.43
N THR A 100 7.60 -15.78 15.29
CA THR A 100 6.27 -16.28 14.90
C THR A 100 6.28 -17.80 14.68
N ARG A 101 7.38 -18.37 14.18
CA ARG A 101 7.51 -19.83 14.00
C ARG A 101 7.53 -20.57 15.33
N GLU A 102 8.20 -20.02 16.34
CA GLU A 102 8.24 -20.58 17.70
C GLU A 102 6.86 -20.50 18.35
N ASP A 103 6.17 -19.36 18.21
CA ASP A 103 4.82 -19.17 18.73
C ASP A 103 3.83 -20.18 18.11
N ILE A 104 3.87 -20.35 16.78
CA ILE A 104 3.02 -21.33 16.07
C ILE A 104 3.28 -22.75 16.58
N LYS A 105 4.55 -23.10 16.83
CA LYS A 105 4.90 -24.41 17.35
C LYS A 105 4.30 -24.63 18.74
N SER A 106 4.48 -23.66 19.65
CA SER A 106 3.95 -23.71 21.01
C SER A 106 2.41 -23.84 21.02
N LEU A 107 1.72 -22.99 20.24
CA LEU A 107 0.26 -23.02 20.13
C LEU A 107 -0.26 -24.36 19.59
N ASN A 108 0.48 -25.01 18.70
CA ASN A 108 0.07 -26.29 18.15
C ASN A 108 0.26 -27.44 19.16
N GLU A 109 1.29 -27.39 20.00
CA GLU A 109 1.48 -28.34 21.10
C GLU A 109 0.36 -28.18 22.15
N GLU A 110 0.04 -26.94 22.53
CA GLU A 110 -1.05 -26.64 23.46
C GLU A 110 -2.41 -27.11 22.93
N ASN A 111 -2.73 -26.81 21.66
CA ASN A 111 -3.98 -27.25 21.03
C ASN A 111 -4.12 -28.78 21.02
N LYS A 112 -3.03 -29.53 20.80
CA LYS A 112 -3.06 -30.99 20.87
C LYS A 112 -3.38 -31.46 22.28
N SER A 113 -2.75 -30.87 23.30
CA SER A 113 -3.00 -31.20 24.70
C SER A 113 -4.48 -30.98 25.06
N LEU A 114 -5.00 -29.78 24.76
CA LEU A 114 -6.40 -29.43 25.02
C LEU A 114 -7.39 -30.34 24.28
N ASN A 115 -7.07 -30.74 23.05
CA ASN A 115 -7.90 -31.64 22.28
C ASN A 115 -7.97 -33.05 22.90
N GLU A 116 -6.86 -33.57 23.42
CA GLU A 116 -6.86 -34.86 24.12
C GLU A 116 -7.62 -34.79 25.45
N GLU A 117 -7.49 -33.69 26.19
CA GLU A 117 -8.27 -33.45 27.41
C GLU A 117 -9.77 -33.40 27.11
N ASN A 118 -10.18 -32.65 26.07
CA ASN A 118 -11.58 -32.57 25.65
C ASN A 118 -12.17 -33.93 25.25
N LYS A 119 -11.41 -34.76 24.51
CA LYS A 119 -11.82 -36.13 24.19
C LYS A 119 -12.03 -36.97 25.45
N SER A 120 -11.10 -36.87 26.42
CA SER A 120 -11.20 -37.57 27.70
C SER A 120 -12.44 -37.15 28.48
N LEU A 121 -12.70 -35.84 28.59
CA LEU A 121 -13.89 -35.29 29.25
C LEU A 121 -15.19 -35.73 28.56
N THR A 122 -15.21 -35.68 27.24
CA THR A 122 -16.38 -36.10 26.43
C THR A 122 -16.70 -37.57 26.69
N LYS A 123 -15.68 -38.43 26.67
CA LYS A 123 -15.85 -39.85 26.96
C LYS A 123 -16.40 -40.10 28.36
N ARG A 124 -15.91 -39.37 29.37
CA ARG A 124 -16.41 -39.46 30.75
C ARG A 124 -17.87 -39.05 30.86
N LEU A 125 -18.25 -37.95 30.19
CA LEU A 125 -19.64 -37.48 30.13
C LEU A 125 -20.56 -38.48 29.41
N SER A 126 -20.09 -39.18 28.38
CA SER A 126 -20.88 -40.21 27.69
C SER A 126 -21.03 -41.52 28.47
N THR A 127 -20.33 -41.68 29.60
CA THR A 127 -20.39 -42.89 30.45
C THR A 127 -21.21 -42.68 31.72
N LEU A 128 -21.70 -41.45 31.96
CA LEU A 128 -22.66 -41.07 33.00
C LEU A 128 -24.09 -41.16 32.46
#